data_AF-A0A256XIU4-F1
#
_entry.id   AF-A0A256XIU4-F1
#
_cell.length_a   1.000
_cell.length_b   1.000
_cell.length_c   1.000
_cell.angle_alpha   90.00
_cell.angle_beta   90.00
_cell.angle_gamma   90.00
#
_symmetry.space_group_name_H-M   'P 1'
#
loop_
_entity.id
_entity.type
_entity.pdbx_description
1 polymer ?
#
loop_
_entity_poly.entity_id
_entity_poly.type
_entity_poly.pdbx_seq_one_letter_code
_entity_poly.pdbx_strand_id
1 'polypeptide(L)'
;WERNIRKALSKSKEEPIEGLNRQKTRKPTTYALQKVMSSILVLSQITNGKIESIWLPKPLKPNQEHILQLTGFSKEIYTYTSKV
;
A
#
# COMPACT_ATOMS: atom_id res chain seq x y z
N TRP A 1 0.13 -14.97 -6.70
CA TRP A 1 0.06 -13.75 -5.86
C TRP A 1 -1.22 -12.95 -6.13
N GLU A 2 -1.41 -12.37 -7.33
CA GLU A 2 -2.62 -11.56 -7.66
C GLU A 2 -3.98 -12.25 -7.40
N ARG A 3 -4.09 -13.56 -7.70
CA ARG A 3 -5.33 -14.34 -7.46
C ARG A 3 -5.75 -14.36 -5.98
N ASN A 4 -4.79 -14.39 -5.06
CA ASN A 4 -5.06 -14.40 -3.62
C ASN A 4 -5.56 -13.03 -3.15
N ILE A 5 -4.96 -11.95 -3.67
CA ILE A 5 -5.38 -10.58 -3.39
C ILE A 5 -6.83 -10.35 -3.84
N ARG A 6 -7.18 -10.78 -5.06
CA ARG A 6 -8.57 -10.69 -5.56
C ARG A 6 -9.58 -11.46 -4.69
N LYS A 7 -9.19 -12.64 -4.19
CA LYS A 7 -10.08 -13.45 -3.33
C LYS A 7 -10.34 -12.76 -1.99
N ALA A 8 -9.34 -12.11 -1.41
CA ALA A 8 -9.50 -11.42 -0.14
C ALA A 8 -10.29 -10.11 -0.27
N LEU A 9 -10.02 -9.30 -1.30
CA LEU A 9 -10.77 -8.06 -1.56
C LEU A 9 -12.25 -8.29 -1.85
N SER A 10 -12.63 -9.46 -2.39
CA SER A 10 -14.04 -9.82 -2.59
C SER A 10 -14.85 -10.03 -1.29
N LYS A 11 -14.18 -10.06 -0.13
CA LYS A 11 -14.80 -10.21 1.19
C LYS A 11 -14.71 -8.95 2.07
N SER A 12 -14.07 -7.89 1.59
CA SER A 12 -13.94 -6.63 2.34
C SER A 12 -15.25 -5.84 2.33
N LYS A 13 -15.55 -5.14 3.43
CA LYS A 13 -16.62 -4.12 3.49
C LYS A 13 -16.20 -2.77 2.89
N GLU A 14 -14.93 -2.63 2.51
CA GLU A 14 -14.36 -1.41 1.95
C GLU A 14 -14.76 -1.24 0.48
N GLU A 15 -14.70 0.01 0.00
CA GLU A 15 -15.03 0.30 -1.38
C GLU A 15 -14.19 -0.55 -2.35
N PRO A 16 -14.85 -1.28 -3.26
CA PRO A 16 -14.17 -2.24 -4.11
C PRO A 16 -13.21 -1.51 -5.07
N ILE A 17 -11.96 -1.96 -5.08
CA ILE A 17 -10.98 -1.46 -6.04
C ILE A 17 -11.32 -2.02 -7.42
N GLU A 18 -11.68 -1.14 -8.34
CA GLU A 18 -11.98 -1.47 -9.74
C GLU A 18 -10.82 -2.28 -10.36
N GLY A 19 -11.09 -3.52 -10.80
CA GLY A 19 -10.08 -4.42 -11.37
C GLY A 19 -9.43 -5.40 -10.38
N LEU A 20 -9.75 -5.30 -9.10
CA LEU A 20 -9.42 -6.31 -8.07
C LEU A 20 -10.66 -6.95 -7.42
N ASN A 21 -11.84 -6.34 -7.61
CA ASN A 21 -13.14 -6.74 -7.07
C ASN A 21 -13.85 -7.89 -7.82
N ARG A 22 -13.13 -8.63 -8.69
CA ARG A 22 -13.67 -9.71 -9.57
C ARG A 22 -14.80 -9.29 -10.52
N GLN A 23 -15.11 -8.00 -10.64
CA GLN A 23 -16.00 -7.50 -11.68
C GLN A 23 -15.29 -7.51 -13.03
N LYS A 24 -16.04 -7.77 -14.10
CA LYS A 24 -15.52 -7.72 -15.46
C LYS A 24 -15.13 -6.29 -15.78
N THR A 25 -13.83 -6.03 -15.90
CA THR A 25 -13.27 -4.72 -16.25
C THR A 25 -12.44 -4.83 -17.52
N ARG A 26 -12.35 -3.73 -18.28
CA ARG A 26 -11.43 -3.60 -19.42
C ARG A 26 -10.00 -3.24 -18.97
N LYS A 27 -9.81 -2.88 -17.70
CA LYS A 27 -8.50 -2.48 -17.16
C LYS A 27 -7.73 -3.70 -16.63
N PRO A 28 -6.44 -3.84 -16.95
CA PRO A 28 -5.60 -4.89 -16.36
C PRO A 28 -5.52 -4.76 -14.84
N THR A 29 -5.41 -5.88 -14.13
CA THR A 29 -5.24 -5.88 -12.66
C THR A 29 -3.96 -5.20 -12.21
N THR A 30 -2.90 -5.29 -13.02
CA THR A 30 -1.66 -4.53 -12.81
C THR A 30 -1.91 -3.03 -12.78
N TYR A 31 -2.83 -2.51 -13.61
CA TYR A 31 -3.20 -1.09 -13.60
C TYR A 31 -3.96 -0.71 -12.32
N ALA A 32 -4.84 -1.58 -11.82
CA ALA A 32 -5.55 -1.36 -10.56
C ALA A 32 -4.61 -1.34 -9.35
N LEU A 33 -3.66 -2.28 -9.31
CA LEU A 33 -2.61 -2.33 -8.29
C LEU A 33 -1.70 -1.11 -8.37
N GLN A 34 -1.26 -0.74 -9.57
CA GLN A 34 -0.51 0.50 -9.80
C GLN A 34 -1.30 1.69 -9.29
N LYS A 35 -2.57 1.87 -9.67
CA LYS A 35 -3.39 3.04 -9.27
C LYS A 35 -3.57 3.17 -7.75
N VAL A 36 -3.64 2.06 -7.01
CA VAL A 36 -3.78 2.09 -5.54
C VAL A 36 -2.44 2.32 -4.85
N MET A 37 -1.38 1.73 -5.39
CA MET A 37 -0.02 1.87 -4.87
C MET A 37 0.71 3.13 -5.38
N SER A 38 0.19 3.83 -6.40
CA SER A 38 0.97 4.77 -7.21
C SER A 38 1.34 6.08 -6.52
N SER A 39 1.03 6.31 -5.24
CA SER A 39 1.60 7.46 -4.51
C SER A 39 1.51 7.25 -2.99
N ILE A 40 2.34 6.37 -2.43
CA ILE A 40 2.62 6.45 -0.98
C ILE A 40 3.79 7.42 -0.83
N LEU A 41 3.48 8.66 -0.44
CA LEU A 41 4.51 9.66 -0.15
C LEU A 41 5.17 9.29 1.18
N VAL A 42 6.49 9.24 1.18
CA VAL A 42 7.32 9.01 2.36
C VAL A 42 8.27 10.19 2.48
N LEU A 43 8.41 10.73 3.69
CA LEU A 43 9.39 11.77 3.99
C LEU A 43 10.57 11.15 4.74
N SER A 44 11.75 11.74 4.56
CA SER A 44 12.96 11.34 5.26
C SER A 44 13.71 12.56 5.77
N GLN A 45 14.23 12.47 7.00
CA GLN A 45 15.13 13.45 7.57
C GLN A 45 16.56 12.92 7.48
N ILE A 46 17.46 13.74 6.95
CA ILE A 46 18.87 13.41 6.77
C ILE A 46 19.70 14.43 7.55
N THR A 47 20.52 13.93 8.47
CA THR A 47 21.44 14.72 9.29
C THR A 47 22.84 14.15 9.12
N ASN A 48 23.81 15.01 8.81
CA ASN A 48 25.21 14.61 8.55
C ASN A 48 25.35 13.46 7.53
N GLY A 49 24.53 13.48 6.47
CA GLY A 49 24.55 12.46 5.42
C GLY A 49 23.97 11.10 5.81
N LYS A 50 23.37 10.97 7.01
CA LYS A 50 22.70 9.74 7.47
C LYS A 50 21.21 9.96 7.60
N ILE A 51 20.43 8.94 7.23
CA ILE A 51 18.98 8.94 7.44
C ILE A 51 18.73 8.80 8.95
N GLU A 52 18.14 9.82 9.54
CA GLU A 52 17.77 9.87 10.94
C GLU A 52 16.35 9.30 11.14
N SER A 53 15.42 9.67 10.26
CA SER A 53 14.06 9.17 10.32
C SER A 53 13.39 9.09 8.94
N ILE A 54 12.42 8.19 8.83
CA ILE A 54 11.53 8.01 7.69
C ILE A 54 10.11 7.90 8.24
N TRP A 55 9.15 8.65 7.68
CA TRP A 55 7.76 8.59 8.12
C TRP A 55 6.77 8.88 7.00
N LEU A 56 5.52 8.51 7.27
CA LEU A 56 4.39 8.85 6.44
C LEU A 56 3.83 10.23 6.85
N PRO A 57 3.80 11.25 5.98
CA PRO A 57 3.21 12.55 6.28
C PRO A 57 1.69 12.48 6.42
N LYS A 58 1.05 11.42 5.91
CA LYS A 58 -0.38 11.15 6.01
C LYS A 58 -0.59 9.65 6.27
N PRO A 59 -1.63 9.24 7.02
CA PRO A 59 -1.94 7.83 7.18
C PRO A 59 -2.24 7.19 5.82
N LEU A 60 -1.96 5.89 5.72
CA LEU A 60 -2.34 5.10 4.57
C LEU A 60 -3.86 5.05 4.45
N LYS A 61 -4.38 5.04 3.22
CA LYS A 61 -5.81 4.82 2.99
C LYS A 61 -6.16 3.37 3.36
N PRO A 62 -7.42 3.08 3.76
CA PRO A 62 -7.84 1.72 4.12
C PRO A 62 -7.47 0.67 3.05
N ASN A 63 -7.71 0.98 1.77
CA ASN A 63 -7.35 0.11 0.65
C ASN A 63 -5.83 -0.12 0.48
N GLN A 64 -4.98 0.85 0.87
CA GLN A 64 -3.52 0.68 0.85
C GLN A 64 -3.07 -0.22 2.00
N GLU A 65 -3.60 -0.01 3.21
CA GLU A 65 -3.34 -0.88 4.36
C GLU A 65 -3.80 -2.31 4.10
N HIS A 66 -4.99 -2.47 3.51
CA HIS A 66 -5.53 -3.77 3.14
C HIS A 66 -4.60 -4.50 2.16
N ILE A 67 -4.14 -3.84 1.09
CA ILE A 67 -3.21 -4.44 0.14
C ILE A 67 -1.88 -4.81 0.81
N LEU A 68 -1.32 -3.95 1.66
CA LEU A 68 -0.10 -4.25 2.41
C LEU A 68 -0.25 -5.51 3.25
N GLN A 69 -1.33 -5.62 4.02
CA GLN A 69 -1.61 -6.82 4.81
C GLN A 69 -1.75 -8.07 3.93
N LEU A 70 -2.47 -7.99 2.81
CA LEU A 70 -2.61 -9.12 1.88
C LEU A 70 -1.30 -9.57 1.23
N THR A 71 -0.32 -8.68 1.20
CA THR A 71 1.02 -8.97 0.66
C THR A 71 2.01 -9.42 1.74
N GLY A 72 1.56 -9.51 3.00
CA GLY A 72 2.36 -9.96 4.13
C GLY A 72 3.23 -8.86 4.73
N PHE A 73 2.99 -7.60 4.37
CA PHE A 73 3.73 -6.46 4.91
C PHE A 73 2.89 -5.68 5.93
N SER A 74 3.57 -5.14 6.94
CA SER A 74 3.02 -4.14 7.84
C SER A 74 3.25 -2.73 7.28
N LYS A 75 2.47 -1.75 7.74
CA LYS A 75 2.70 -0.33 7.42
C LYS A 75 4.04 0.20 7.93
N GLU A 76 4.66 -0.49 8.90
CA GLU A 76 5.97 -0.12 9.44
C GLU A 76 7.08 -0.14 8.38
N ILE A 77 6.89 -0.79 7.22
CA ILE A 77 7.87 -0.73 6.12
C ILE A 77 8.11 0.69 5.61
N TYR A 78 7.22 1.63 5.91
CA TYR A 78 7.33 3.05 5.55
C TYR A 78 7.83 3.94 6.69
N THR A 79 8.27 3.34 7.80
CA THR A 79 8.75 4.07 8.97
C THR A 79 10.12 3.59 9.41
N TYR A 80 10.99 4.51 9.79
CA TYR A 80 12.31 4.22 10.36
C TYR A 80 12.72 5.35 11.30
N THR A 81 13.45 5.01 12.36
CA THR A 81 14.10 5.99 13.22
C THR A 81 15.41 5.39 13.70
N SER A 82 16.53 6.09 13.48
CA SER A 82 17.83 5.65 13.99
C SER A 82 17.79 5.65 15.52
N LYS A 83 18.23 4.55 16.13
CA LYS A 83 18.55 4.56 17.56
C LYS A 83 19.81 5.40 17.72
N VAL A 84 19.68 6.51 18.43
CA VAL A 84 20.82 7.31 18.92
C VAL A 84 21.62 6.48 19.91
#